data_AF-A0A3D2UC39-F1
#
_entry.id   AF-A0A3D2UC39-F1
#
_cell.length_a   1.000
_cell.length_b   1.000
_cell.length_c   1.000
_cell.angle_alpha   90.00
_cell.angle_beta   90.00
_cell.angle_gamma   90.00
#
_symmetry.space_group_name_H-M   'P 1'
#
loop_
_entity.id
_entity.type
_entity.pdbx_description
1 polymer ?
#
loop_
_entity_poly.entity_id
_entity_poly.type
_entity_poly.pdbx_seq_one_letter_code
_entity_poly.pdbx_strand_id
1 'polypeptide(L)'
;MKDFSTLCLPPALPKRTLEMKNLFSELKSYPRALGISAIALIFATPLTAQEPNFGRAVAMTPTDLIIGQPVNWYGPGTVYAYSASQEGWKDPQLLTAPDSSRMDDFGRAIALDGNTMVI
;
A
#
# COMPACT_ATOMS: atom_id res chain seq x y z
N MET A 1 2.72 -45.31 8.92
CA MET A 1 2.35 -44.30 7.91
C MET A 1 0.96 -43.82 8.28
N LYS A 2 0.78 -42.54 8.66
CA LYS A 2 -0.50 -41.99 9.12
C LYS A 2 -1.18 -41.28 7.95
N ASP A 3 -2.41 -41.69 7.70
CA ASP A 3 -3.36 -41.12 6.74
C ASP A 3 -3.75 -39.69 7.17
N PHE A 4 -3.68 -38.73 6.26
CA PHE A 4 -4.02 -37.31 6.45
C PHE A 4 -5.28 -36.91 5.66
N SER A 5 -6.22 -37.84 5.48
CA SER A 5 -7.41 -37.59 4.67
C SER A 5 -8.63 -37.16 5.50
N THR A 6 -8.53 -36.14 6.37
CA THR A 6 -9.71 -35.40 6.84
C THR A 6 -9.34 -34.03 7.43
N LEU A 7 -9.11 -33.03 6.58
CA LEU A 7 -9.12 -31.62 7.01
C LEU A 7 -10.54 -31.07 6.78
N CYS A 8 -11.25 -30.81 7.88
CA CYS A 8 -12.55 -30.17 7.88
C CYS A 8 -12.41 -28.73 7.36
N LEU A 9 -12.91 -28.45 6.15
CA LEU A 9 -12.99 -27.09 5.62
C LEU A 9 -14.03 -26.29 6.43
N PRO A 10 -13.75 -25.04 6.83
CA PRO A 10 -14.76 -24.22 7.49
C PRO A 10 -15.93 -23.91 6.52
N PRO A 11 -17.17 -23.80 7.02
CA PRO A 11 -18.33 -23.53 6.20
C PRO A 11 -18.22 -22.16 5.50
N ALA A 12 -18.59 -22.13 4.22
CA ALA A 12 -18.58 -20.93 3.39
C ALA A 12 -19.48 -19.85 4.00
N LEU A 13 -18.93 -18.65 4.21
CA LEU A 13 -19.71 -17.48 4.62
C LEU A 13 -20.75 -17.14 3.54
N PRO A 14 -22.01 -16.82 3.91
CA PRO A 14 -23.04 -16.46 2.95
C PRO A 14 -22.63 -15.17 2.22
N LYS A 15 -22.64 -15.22 0.88
CA LYS A 15 -22.42 -14.05 0.02
C LYS A 15 -23.65 -13.13 0.09
N ARG A 16 -23.74 -12.29 1.13
CA ARG A 16 -24.62 -11.12 1.12
C ARG A 16 -23.89 -9.99 0.41
N THR A 17 -24.25 -9.75 -0.84
CA THR A 17 -23.89 -8.53 -1.57
C THR A 17 -24.53 -7.35 -0.83
N LEU A 18 -23.72 -6.57 -0.12
CA LEU A 18 -24.18 -5.35 0.55
C LEU A 18 -24.36 -4.27 -0.50
N GLU A 19 -25.60 -4.08 -0.97
CA GLU A 19 -25.96 -2.92 -1.78
C GLU A 19 -25.80 -1.65 -0.93
N MET A 20 -24.90 -0.76 -1.36
CA MET A 20 -24.47 0.46 -0.64
C MET A 20 -25.62 1.43 -0.30
N LYS A 21 -26.78 1.25 -0.95
CA LYS A 21 -27.99 2.05 -0.75
C LYS A 21 -28.76 1.69 0.53
N ASN A 22 -28.65 0.46 1.03
CA ASN A 22 -29.33 0.02 2.26
C ASN A 22 -28.53 0.35 3.53
N LEU A 23 -27.26 0.73 3.39
CA LEU A 23 -26.40 1.06 4.53
C LEU A 23 -26.84 2.37 5.22
N PHE A 24 -27.26 3.36 4.43
CA PHE A 24 -27.65 4.67 4.94
C PHE A 24 -29.02 4.67 5.64
N SER A 25 -29.91 3.73 5.31
CA SER A 25 -31.21 3.60 5.97
C SER A 25 -31.09 2.98 7.37
N GLU A 26 -30.16 2.04 7.58
CA GLU A 26 -29.95 1.45 8.90
C GLU A 26 -29.27 2.41 9.88
N LEU A 27 -28.38 3.29 9.40
CA LEU A 27 -27.73 4.31 10.22
C LEU A 27 -28.70 5.34 10.83
N LYS A 28 -29.86 5.56 10.22
CA LYS A 28 -30.86 6.54 10.71
C LYS A 28 -31.69 6.01 11.89
N SER A 29 -31.70 4.69 12.13
CA SER A 29 -32.53 4.05 13.16
C SER A 29 -31.85 3.92 14.53
N TYR A 30 -30.59 4.36 14.69
CA TYR A 30 -29.92 4.29 16.00
C TYR A 30 -30.31 5.49 16.89
N PRO A 31 -30.97 5.26 18.04
CA PRO A 31 -31.42 6.32 18.93
C PRO A 31 -30.23 7.07 19.54
N ARG A 32 -30.40 8.39 19.69
CA ARG A 32 -29.40 9.43 20.00
C ARG A 32 -28.68 9.34 21.37
N ALA A 33 -28.54 8.16 21.98
CA ALA A 33 -28.10 7.99 23.37
C ALA A 33 -26.94 6.99 23.57
N LEU A 34 -26.14 6.69 22.55
CA LEU A 34 -24.83 6.07 22.69
C LEU A 34 -23.79 6.96 22.01
N GLY A 35 -23.32 7.95 22.76
CA GLY A 35 -22.25 8.84 22.34
C GLY A 35 -20.95 8.07 22.09
N ILE A 36 -20.45 8.22 20.85
CA ILE A 36 -19.03 8.08 20.48
C ILE A 36 -18.38 6.75 20.88
N SER A 37 -18.78 5.66 20.23
CA SER A 37 -17.93 4.48 20.07
C SER A 37 -17.97 4.04 18.61
N ALA A 38 -17.19 4.74 17.79
CA ALA A 38 -16.64 4.32 16.50
C ALA A 38 -16.02 5.55 15.79
N ILE A 39 -15.06 6.23 16.43
CA ILE A 39 -13.98 6.79 15.61
C ILE A 39 -13.09 5.59 15.30
N ALA A 40 -13.50 4.82 14.30
CA ALA A 40 -12.57 4.02 13.54
C ALA A 40 -11.66 5.04 12.83
N LEU A 41 -10.59 5.45 13.52
CA LEU A 41 -9.45 6.04 12.85
C LEU A 41 -9.02 4.99 11.84
N ILE A 42 -9.32 5.26 10.57
CA ILE A 42 -8.81 4.54 9.43
C ILE A 42 -7.31 4.82 9.43
N PHE A 43 -6.56 4.17 10.31
CA PHE A 43 -5.26 3.66 9.89
C PHE A 43 -5.64 2.54 8.93
N ALA A 44 -5.86 2.90 7.67
CA ALA A 44 -5.56 1.97 6.61
C ALA A 44 -4.08 1.64 6.84
N THR A 45 -3.80 0.57 7.58
CA THR A 45 -2.53 -0.10 7.38
C THR A 45 -2.51 -0.34 5.89
N PRO A 46 -1.54 0.20 5.13
CA PRO A 46 -1.45 -0.22 3.74
C PRO A 46 -1.07 -1.69 3.79
N LEU A 47 -2.08 -2.57 3.81
CA LEU A 47 -1.97 -4.02 3.90
C LEU A 47 -1.40 -4.63 2.61
N THR A 48 -0.86 -3.77 1.73
CA THR A 48 -0.29 -4.12 0.43
C THR A 48 1.08 -3.48 0.15
N ALA A 49 1.66 -2.69 1.07
CA ALA A 49 2.81 -1.84 0.72
C ALA A 49 3.99 -1.97 1.70
N GLN A 50 4.62 -3.14 1.74
CA GLN A 50 6.08 -3.25 1.64
C GLN A 50 6.32 -4.59 0.94
N GLU A 51 6.22 -4.62 -0.39
CA GLU A 51 6.91 -5.65 -1.16
C GLU A 51 8.37 -5.70 -0.63
N PRO A 52 8.97 -6.89 -0.48
CA PRO A 52 10.29 -7.02 0.10
C PRO A 52 11.26 -6.01 -0.55
N ASN A 53 11.99 -5.25 0.27
CA ASN A 53 12.97 -4.22 -0.14
C ASN A 53 12.43 -2.81 -0.45
N PHE A 54 11.18 -2.45 -0.11
CA PHE A 54 10.84 -1.02 -0.02
C PHE A 54 11.77 -0.31 0.98
N GLY A 55 12.31 0.85 0.62
CA GLY A 55 13.28 1.54 1.47
C GLY A 55 14.72 1.03 1.34
N ARG A 56 15.02 0.19 0.34
CA ARG A 56 16.39 -0.30 0.08
C ARG A 56 17.37 0.83 -0.20
N ALA A 57 16.91 1.84 -0.91
CA ALA A 57 17.62 3.09 -1.15
C ALA A 57 16.68 4.26 -0.83
N VAL A 58 17.23 5.32 -0.26
CA VAL A 58 16.48 6.54 0.06
C VAL A 58 17.36 7.75 -0.28
N ALA A 59 16.77 8.74 -0.95
CA ALA A 59 17.37 10.06 -1.17
C ALA A 59 16.33 11.14 -0.87
N MET A 60 16.76 12.28 -0.34
CA MET A 60 15.85 13.31 0.14
C MET A 60 16.38 14.73 -0.06
N THR A 61 15.48 15.65 -0.40
CA THR A 61 15.64 17.11 -0.35
C THR A 61 14.60 17.69 0.64
N PRO A 62 14.57 19.01 0.87
CA PRO A 62 13.49 19.62 1.65
C PRO A 62 12.08 19.41 1.05
N THR A 63 11.98 19.15 -0.25
CA THR A 63 10.71 19.03 -0.97
C THR A 63 10.44 17.65 -1.53
N ASP A 64 11.45 16.79 -1.64
CA ASP A 64 11.33 15.51 -2.34
C ASP A 64 11.89 14.37 -1.50
N LEU A 65 11.19 13.25 -1.50
CA LEU A 65 11.60 12.01 -0.86
C LEU A 65 11.50 10.88 -1.88
N ILE A 66 12.64 10.30 -2.22
CA ILE A 66 12.73 9.23 -3.21
C ILE A 66 13.07 7.94 -2.49
N ILE A 67 12.27 6.90 -2.71
CA ILE A 67 12.40 5.60 -2.07
C ILE A 67 12.45 4.50 -3.12
N GLY A 68 13.50 3.68 -3.07
CA GLY A 68 13.71 2.57 -3.98
C GLY A 68 13.17 1.23 -3.46
N GLN A 69 12.60 0.46 -4.38
CA GLN A 69 12.15 -0.93 -4.20
C GLN A 69 12.64 -1.78 -5.38
N PRO A 70 13.90 -2.24 -5.37
CA PRO A 70 14.54 -2.84 -6.54
C PRO A 70 14.08 -4.24 -6.92
N VAL A 71 13.57 -5.01 -5.96
CA VAL A 71 13.35 -6.44 -6.16
C VAL A 71 11.92 -6.79 -5.86
N ASN A 72 11.27 -7.32 -6.89
CA ASN A 72 9.96 -7.90 -6.84
C ASN A 72 10.08 -9.29 -7.50
N TRP A 73 9.65 -10.36 -6.82
CA TRP A 73 9.68 -11.71 -7.40
C TRP A 73 8.69 -11.92 -8.55
N TYR A 74 7.89 -10.92 -8.87
CA TYR A 74 6.78 -10.94 -9.81
C TYR A 74 6.82 -9.74 -10.78
N GLY A 75 7.87 -8.91 -10.77
CA GLY A 75 7.94 -7.72 -11.61
C GLY A 75 9.25 -6.93 -11.49
N PRO A 76 9.37 -5.82 -12.24
CA PRO A 76 10.53 -4.95 -12.20
C PRO A 76 10.65 -4.21 -10.87
N GLY A 77 11.82 -3.62 -10.64
CA GLY A 77 12.00 -2.65 -9.57
C GLY A 77 11.15 -1.39 -9.78
N THR A 78 10.79 -0.75 -8.67
CA THR A 78 9.99 0.48 -8.66
C THR A 78 10.66 1.52 -7.76
N VAL A 79 10.64 2.78 -8.18
CA VAL A 79 11.03 3.93 -7.34
C VAL A 79 9.80 4.79 -7.05
N TYR A 80 9.65 5.18 -5.80
CA TYR A 80 8.56 6.00 -5.30
C TYR A 80 9.08 7.41 -5.05
N ALA A 81 8.52 8.39 -5.75
CA ALA A 81 8.88 9.80 -5.60
C ALA A 81 7.73 10.55 -4.91
N TYR A 82 7.97 10.97 -3.68
CA TYR A 82 7.05 11.78 -2.88
C TYR A 82 7.48 13.24 -2.96
N SER A 83 6.50 14.14 -3.07
CA SER A 83 6.72 15.57 -2.97
C SER A 83 5.98 16.13 -1.76
N ALA A 84 6.68 16.95 -0.99
CA ALA A 84 6.12 17.67 0.14
C ALA A 84 5.18 18.79 -0.33
N SER A 85 4.17 19.05 0.49
CA SER A 85 3.21 20.13 0.33
C SER A 85 2.92 20.76 1.69
N GLN A 86 2.15 21.85 1.71
CA GLN A 86 1.73 22.50 2.96
C GLN A 86 0.87 21.57 3.84
N GLU A 87 0.23 20.57 3.25
CA GLU A 87 -0.65 19.61 3.93
C GLU A 87 0.07 18.28 4.25
N GLY A 88 1.37 18.19 3.98
CA GLY A 88 2.18 16.98 4.15
C GLY A 88 2.66 16.38 2.82
N TRP A 89 2.99 15.09 2.84
CA TRP A 89 3.46 14.38 1.64
C TRP A 89 2.28 14.05 0.72
N LYS A 90 2.43 14.34 -0.57
CA LYS A 90 1.49 13.88 -1.60
C LYS A 90 1.69 12.39 -1.88
N ASP A 91 0.68 11.77 -2.50
CA ASP A 91 0.81 10.40 -3.01
C ASP A 91 2.03 10.27 -3.94
N PRO A 92 2.77 9.15 -3.88
CA PRO A 92 4.00 9.00 -4.62
C PRO A 92 3.71 8.85 -6.13
N GLN A 93 4.53 9.52 -6.93
CA GLN A 93 4.69 9.14 -8.32
C GLN A 93 5.54 7.86 -8.38
N LEU A 94 5.08 6.87 -9.14
CA LEU A 94 5.85 5.67 -9.43
C LEU A 94 6.74 5.91 -10.65
N LEU A 95 8.02 5.59 -10.50
CA LEU A 95 9.02 5.61 -11.55
C LEU A 95 9.42 4.17 -11.86
N THR A 96 9.41 3.83 -13.14
CA THR A 96 9.84 2.54 -13.67
C THR A 96 10.76 2.78 -14.87
N ALA A 97 11.72 1.89 -15.10
CA ALA A 97 12.52 1.97 -16.32
C ALA A 97 11.72 1.42 -17.52
N PRO A 98 11.77 2.07 -18.71
CA PRO A 98 11.04 1.61 -19.90
C PRO A 98 11.42 0.19 -20.35
N ASP A 99 12.66 -0.21 -20.11
CA ASP A 99 13.25 -1.51 -20.41
C ASP A 99 13.40 -2.40 -19.16
N SER A 100 12.69 -2.05 -18.08
CA SER A 100 12.75 -2.78 -16.83
C SER A 100 12.28 -4.23 -16.96
N SER A 101 12.92 -5.11 -16.22
CA SER A 101 12.60 -6.53 -16.18
C SER A 101 12.63 -7.05 -14.76
N ARG A 102 12.06 -8.23 -14.56
CA ARG A 102 12.08 -8.87 -13.24
C ARG A 102 13.51 -9.03 -12.75
N MET A 103 13.78 -8.57 -11.52
CA MET A 103 15.10 -8.62 -10.86
C MET A 103 16.19 -7.81 -11.57
N ASP A 104 15.81 -6.74 -12.29
CA ASP A 104 16.76 -5.78 -12.88
C ASP A 104 17.45 -4.86 -11.85
N ASP A 105 17.02 -4.92 -10.59
CA ASP A 105 17.51 -4.09 -9.49
C ASP A 105 17.25 -2.58 -9.67
N PHE A 106 16.29 -2.17 -10.50
CA PHE A 106 15.96 -0.75 -10.68
C PHE A 106 15.49 -0.10 -9.37
N GLY A 107 16.19 0.93 -8.89
CA GLY A 107 15.91 1.52 -7.56
C GLY A 107 16.75 0.95 -6.43
N ARG A 108 17.80 0.16 -6.73
CA ARG A 108 18.71 -0.40 -5.72
C ARG A 108 19.68 0.63 -5.17
N ALA A 109 20.03 1.62 -5.96
CA ALA A 109 20.81 2.79 -5.56
C ALA A 109 20.09 4.03 -6.09
N ILE A 110 20.17 5.12 -5.33
CA ILE A 110 19.60 6.41 -5.74
C ILE A 110 20.62 7.46 -5.34
N ALA A 111 20.97 8.34 -6.28
CA ALA A 111 21.77 9.52 -6.03
C ALA A 111 21.02 10.76 -6.54
N LEU A 112 21.12 11.85 -5.79
CA LEU A 112 20.41 13.09 -6.10
C LEU A 112 21.38 14.27 -6.01
N ASP A 113 21.38 15.09 -7.06
CA ASP A 113 22.14 16.34 -7.14
C ASP A 113 21.26 17.43 -7.75
N GLY A 114 20.78 18.35 -6.90
CA GLY A 114 19.83 19.38 -7.29
C GLY A 114 18.57 18.79 -7.94
N ASN A 115 18.37 19.09 -9.21
CA ASN A 115 17.25 18.59 -10.03
C ASN A 115 17.57 17.31 -10.81
N THR A 116 18.78 16.77 -10.64
CA THR A 116 19.25 15.58 -11.35
C THR A 116 19.24 14.39 -10.42
N MET A 117 18.62 13.30 -10.85
CA MET A 117 18.56 12.04 -10.10
C MET A 117 19.12 10.91 -10.95
N VAL A 118 19.89 10.03 -10.34
CA VAL A 118 20.38 8.79 -10.92
C VAL A 118 19.83 7.62 -10.10
N ILE A 119 19.32 6.61 -10.80
CA ILE A 119 18.73 5.39 -10.26
C ILE A 119 19.45 4.19 -10.88
#